data_AF-A0A4Y8UJL8-F1
#
_entry.id   AF-A0A4Y8UJL8-F1
#
_cell.length_a   1.000
_cell.length_b   1.000
_cell.length_c   1.000
_cell.angle_alpha   90.00
_cell.angle_beta   90.00
_cell.angle_gamma   90.00
#
_symmetry.space_group_name_H-M   'P 1'
#
loop_
_entity.id
_entity.type
_entity.pdbx_description
1 polymer ?
#
loop_
_entity_poly.entity_id
_entity_poly.type
_entity_poly.pdbx_seq_one_letter_code
_entity_poly.pdbx_strand_id
1 'polypeptide(L)'
;MNTTATPVWGTKGFSFWTFLSLLLLQAKPRCIVELGSGRSTITLGEYAKAAQSTFVSIETDPFWLNKARLELRAIGLPERQVQLVAIDANSGWYQAQQFDEAVDGLPEVDLLFVDAPNDRSGCSQGMRDSPVSLQRVKALAASTDLLIIDDTHRRHVLDTVDQLLSEPGQFNKFFYRYAVVPNYPNSLCLCARKGSKAEQAVTAAARLLNLHFANEYDRENCPEP
;
A
#
# COMPACT_ATOMS: atom_id res chain seq x y z
N MET A 1 20.85 1.15 28.64
CA MET A 1 19.67 1.24 27.77
C MET A 1 19.97 0.36 26.56
N ASN A 2 19.29 -0.78 26.41
CA ASN A 2 19.44 -1.60 25.20
C ASN A 2 18.72 -0.88 24.06
N THR A 3 19.45 -0.11 23.26
CA THR A 3 18.98 0.43 22.00
C THR A 3 18.96 -0.69 20.98
N THR A 4 17.92 -1.51 20.98
CA THR A 4 17.62 -2.36 19.82
C THR A 4 17.30 -1.42 18.65
N ALA A 5 18.22 -1.29 17.70
CA ALA A 5 18.02 -0.47 16.52
C ALA A 5 16.72 -0.89 15.80
N THR A 6 15.89 0.07 15.41
CA THR A 6 14.71 -0.22 14.58
C THR A 6 15.17 -0.88 13.28
N PRO A 7 14.68 -2.07 12.94
CA PRO A 7 15.10 -2.76 11.73
C PRO A 7 14.71 -1.95 10.49
N VAL A 8 15.64 -1.81 9.54
CA VAL A 8 15.35 -1.25 8.22
C VAL A 8 14.91 -2.39 7.31
N TRP A 9 13.65 -2.37 6.90
CA TRP A 9 13.09 -3.40 6.02
C TRP A 9 13.59 -3.23 4.59
N GLY A 10 13.96 -4.35 3.96
CA GLY A 10 14.36 -4.32 2.56
C GLY A 10 13.17 -4.04 1.64
N THR A 11 13.44 -3.47 0.47
CA THR A 11 12.41 -2.90 -0.39
C THR A 11 12.46 -3.47 -1.80
N LYS A 12 11.45 -3.12 -2.60
CA LYS A 12 11.31 -3.60 -3.98
C LYS A 12 12.46 -3.11 -4.86
N GLY A 13 12.79 -3.87 -5.90
CA GLY A 13 13.89 -3.55 -6.81
C GLY A 13 13.58 -2.38 -7.75
N PHE A 14 14.59 -1.92 -8.49
CA PHE A 14 14.49 -0.81 -9.45
C PHE A 14 13.30 -0.94 -10.41
N SER A 15 13.08 -2.12 -10.99
CA SER A 15 12.01 -2.34 -11.96
C SER A 15 10.62 -2.06 -11.39
N PHE A 16 10.38 -2.37 -10.12
CA PHE A 16 9.11 -2.06 -9.48
C PHE A 16 8.91 -0.56 -9.30
N TRP A 17 9.93 0.17 -8.85
CA TRP A 17 9.80 1.61 -8.63
C TRP A 17 9.61 2.38 -9.94
N THR A 18 10.27 1.94 -11.01
CA THR A 18 10.01 2.44 -12.36
C THR A 18 8.59 2.12 -12.81
N PHE A 19 8.11 0.90 -12.55
CA PHE A 19 6.74 0.50 -12.85
C PHE A 19 5.72 1.36 -12.11
N LEU A 20 5.88 1.54 -10.80
CA LEU A 20 4.98 2.36 -9.98
C LEU A 20 4.94 3.80 -10.48
N SER A 21 6.09 4.37 -10.84
CA SER A 21 6.16 5.74 -11.40
C SER A 21 5.39 5.86 -12.72
N LEU A 22 5.56 4.90 -13.64
CA LEU A 22 4.85 4.87 -14.92
C LEU A 22 3.33 4.65 -14.73
N LEU A 23 2.97 3.75 -13.81
CA LEU A 23 1.59 3.47 -13.44
C LEU A 23 0.90 4.75 -12.95
N LEU A 24 1.52 5.50 -12.04
CA LEU A 24 0.98 6.77 -11.54
C LEU A 24 0.81 7.81 -12.66
N LEU A 25 1.81 7.97 -13.52
CA LEU A 25 1.77 8.93 -14.65
C LEU A 25 0.66 8.60 -15.67
N GLN A 26 0.30 7.33 -15.83
CA GLN A 26 -0.72 6.87 -16.78
C GLN A 26 -2.11 6.81 -16.15
N ALA A 27 -2.23 6.25 -14.94
CA ALA A 27 -3.49 6.14 -14.21
C ALA A 27 -4.01 7.52 -13.77
N LYS A 28 -3.08 8.45 -13.50
CA LYS A 28 -3.34 9.83 -13.10
C LYS A 28 -4.29 9.96 -11.88
N PRO A 29 -4.04 9.26 -10.76
CA PRO A 29 -4.89 9.40 -9.58
C PRO A 29 -4.85 10.84 -9.05
N ARG A 30 -6.00 11.35 -8.61
CA ARG A 30 -6.17 12.71 -8.05
C ARG A 30 -6.22 12.70 -6.52
N CYS A 31 -6.64 11.59 -5.92
CA CYS A 31 -6.57 11.36 -4.49
C CYS A 31 -5.88 10.01 -4.21
N ILE A 32 -4.80 10.06 -3.42
CA ILE A 32 -4.00 8.91 -3.04
C ILE A 32 -4.02 8.77 -1.52
N VAL A 33 -4.36 7.58 -1.05
CA VAL A 33 -4.20 7.21 0.36
C VAL A 33 -3.20 6.06 0.47
N GLU A 34 -2.24 6.19 1.36
CA GLU A 34 -1.29 5.14 1.73
C GLU A 34 -1.50 4.76 3.20
N LEU A 35 -1.57 3.47 3.48
CA LEU A 35 -1.60 2.91 4.83
C LEU A 35 -0.26 2.21 5.08
N GLY A 36 0.57 2.77 5.96
CA GLY A 36 1.96 2.36 6.19
C GLY A 36 2.93 3.22 5.40
N SER A 37 3.70 4.08 6.09
CA SER A 37 4.66 4.96 5.41
C SER A 37 6.00 4.25 5.17
N GLY A 38 6.69 4.63 4.11
CA GLY A 38 7.95 3.99 3.74
C GLY A 38 8.54 4.53 2.45
N ARG A 39 9.18 3.64 1.68
CA ARG A 39 9.80 4.04 0.41
C ARG A 39 8.77 4.50 -0.63
N SER A 40 7.58 3.90 -0.62
CA SER A 40 6.45 4.29 -1.48
C SER A 40 5.99 5.72 -1.22
N THR A 41 6.05 6.20 0.02
CA THR A 41 5.68 7.57 0.39
C THR A 41 6.43 8.62 -0.42
N ILE A 42 7.71 8.39 -0.72
CA ILE A 42 8.51 9.29 -1.56
C ILE A 42 7.96 9.32 -2.99
N THR A 43 7.82 8.16 -3.63
CA THR A 43 7.32 8.06 -5.01
C THR A 43 5.90 8.61 -5.16
N LEU A 44 5.01 8.30 -4.21
CA LEU A 44 3.63 8.80 -4.21
C LEU A 44 3.60 10.32 -3.97
N GLY A 45 4.42 10.84 -3.05
CA GLY A 45 4.54 12.27 -2.78
C GLY A 45 5.13 13.07 -3.95
N GLU A 46 6.14 12.54 -4.64
CA GLU A 46 6.72 13.14 -5.84
C GLU A 46 5.67 13.28 -6.94
N TYR A 47 4.95 12.20 -7.23
CA TYR A 47 3.85 12.22 -8.18
C TYR A 47 2.76 13.22 -7.75
N ALA A 48 2.31 13.16 -6.50
CA ALA A 48 1.23 14.01 -6.01
C ALA A 48 1.57 15.49 -6.12
N LYS A 49 2.80 15.90 -5.80
CA LYS A 49 3.26 17.27 -5.99
C LYS A 49 3.26 17.67 -7.47
N ALA A 50 3.77 16.81 -8.35
CA ALA A 50 3.86 17.11 -9.79
C ALA A 50 2.48 17.19 -10.47
N ALA A 51 1.57 16.29 -10.09
CA ALA A 51 0.22 16.20 -10.63
C ALA A 51 -0.81 17.08 -9.91
N GLN A 52 -0.40 17.76 -8.82
CA GLN A 52 -1.29 18.51 -7.93
C GLN A 52 -2.42 17.64 -7.35
N SER A 53 -2.11 16.38 -7.07
CA SER A 53 -3.03 15.42 -6.45
C SER A 53 -3.02 15.55 -4.93
N THR A 54 -4.13 15.19 -4.30
CA THR A 54 -4.22 14.98 -2.86
C THR A 54 -3.48 13.70 -2.48
N PHE A 55 -2.64 13.76 -1.44
CA PHE A 55 -1.93 12.61 -0.90
C PHE A 55 -1.95 12.62 0.62
N VAL A 56 -2.34 11.50 1.21
CA VAL A 56 -2.26 11.21 2.64
C VAL A 56 -1.58 9.85 2.83
N SER A 57 -0.64 9.80 3.77
CA SER A 57 0.01 8.57 4.24
C SER A 57 -0.22 8.43 5.74
N ILE A 58 -0.68 7.25 6.19
CA ILE A 58 -0.99 6.98 7.59
C ILE A 58 0.05 6.04 8.18
N GLU A 59 0.72 6.48 9.24
CA GLU A 59 1.78 5.76 9.94
C GLU A 59 1.40 5.48 11.40
N THR A 60 1.82 4.36 11.99
CA THR A 60 1.62 4.06 13.42
C THR A 60 2.85 4.27 14.28
N ASP A 61 4.04 4.20 13.68
CA ASP A 61 5.31 4.26 14.37
C ASP A 61 5.94 5.67 14.28
N PRO A 62 6.19 6.34 15.42
CA PRO A 62 6.79 7.68 15.43
C PRO A 62 8.18 7.76 14.78
N PHE A 63 8.98 6.70 14.81
CA PHE A 63 10.28 6.68 14.15
C PHE A 63 10.10 6.70 12.62
N TRP A 64 9.22 5.85 12.07
CA TRP A 64 8.94 5.83 10.64
C TRP A 64 8.29 7.13 10.15
N LEU A 65 7.37 7.71 10.93
CA LEU A 65 6.81 9.04 10.66
C LEU A 65 7.91 10.10 10.53
N ASN A 66 8.78 10.18 11.54
CA ASN A 66 9.84 11.20 11.56
C ASN A 66 10.83 10.99 10.42
N LYS A 67 11.17 9.74 10.10
CA LYS A 67 12.00 9.39 8.95
C LYS A 67 11.35 9.83 7.63
N ALA A 68 10.08 9.46 7.39
CA ALA A 68 9.36 9.82 6.18
C ALA A 68 9.27 11.34 6.02
N ARG A 69 8.93 12.08 7.09
CA ARG A 69 8.88 13.55 7.08
C ARG A 69 10.24 14.18 6.78
N LEU A 70 11.33 13.65 7.38
CA LEU A 70 12.68 14.11 7.11
C LEU A 70 13.05 13.90 5.63
N GLU A 71 12.77 12.72 5.09
CA GLU A 71 13.05 12.39 3.68
C GLU A 71 12.26 13.30 2.74
N LEU A 72 10.95 13.46 2.96
CA LEU A 72 10.10 14.36 2.18
C LEU A 72 10.63 15.81 2.22
N ARG A 73 10.98 16.31 3.40
CA ARG A 73 11.54 17.66 3.58
C ARG A 73 12.85 17.82 2.81
N ALA A 74 13.74 16.84 2.88
CA ALA A 74 15.06 16.89 2.24
C ALA A 74 14.98 17.01 0.71
N ILE A 75 13.91 16.48 0.10
CA ILE A 75 13.65 16.57 -1.35
C ILE A 75 12.60 17.63 -1.73
N GLY A 76 12.22 18.48 -0.77
CA GLY A 76 11.30 19.60 -1.00
C GLY A 76 9.84 19.20 -1.21
N LEU A 77 9.39 18.08 -0.64
CA LEU A 77 7.99 17.64 -0.62
C LEU A 77 7.27 18.03 0.68
N PRO A 78 5.93 18.15 0.68
CA PRO A 78 5.16 18.47 1.87
C PRO A 78 5.16 17.34 2.90
N GLU A 79 5.71 17.59 4.09
CA GLU A 79 5.80 16.56 5.15
C GLU A 79 4.49 16.31 5.91
N ARG A 80 3.53 17.26 5.85
CA ARG A 80 2.23 17.16 6.55
C ARG A 80 1.30 16.10 5.97
N GLN A 81 1.65 15.55 4.81
CA GLN A 81 0.91 14.47 4.17
C GLN A 81 1.04 13.14 4.93
N VAL A 82 2.09 12.97 5.74
CA VAL A 82 2.25 11.79 6.61
C VAL A 82 1.67 12.09 7.99
N GLN A 83 0.66 11.32 8.40
CA GLN A 83 -0.08 11.47 9.64
C GLN A 83 0.19 10.30 10.57
N LEU A 84 0.36 10.57 11.86
CA LEU A 84 0.53 9.53 12.87
C LEU A 84 -0.83 9.14 13.43
N VAL A 85 -1.16 7.86 13.39
CA VAL A 85 -2.38 7.28 13.95
C VAL A 85 -1.99 6.15 14.90
N ALA A 86 -2.44 6.23 16.15
CA ALA A 86 -2.14 5.23 17.16
C ALA A 86 -2.70 3.85 16.81
N ILE A 87 -2.09 2.79 17.35
CA ILE A 87 -2.66 1.44 17.31
C ILE A 87 -3.71 1.30 18.43
N ASP A 88 -4.90 0.83 18.09
CA ASP A 88 -5.91 0.40 19.05
C ASP A 88 -5.52 -0.96 19.65
N ALA A 89 -5.45 -1.03 20.98
CA ALA A 89 -4.95 -2.19 21.70
C ALA A 89 -5.86 -3.44 21.57
N ASN A 90 -7.14 -3.25 21.24
CA ASN A 90 -8.10 -4.36 21.15
C ASN A 90 -8.11 -4.98 19.75
N SER A 91 -8.07 -4.16 18.71
CA SER A 91 -8.14 -4.59 17.32
C SER A 91 -6.76 -4.81 16.68
N GLY A 92 -5.69 -4.26 17.27
CA GLY A 92 -4.36 -4.25 16.65
C GLY A 92 -4.31 -3.39 15.37
N TRP A 93 -5.35 -2.60 15.10
CA TRP A 93 -5.46 -1.75 13.92
C TRP A 93 -5.26 -0.27 14.28
N TYR A 94 -5.41 0.63 13.30
CA TYR A 94 -5.49 2.06 13.56
C TYR A 94 -6.64 2.40 14.52
N GLN A 95 -6.38 3.32 15.45
CA GLN A 95 -7.40 3.91 16.30
C GLN A 95 -8.45 4.60 15.40
N ALA A 96 -9.71 4.20 15.57
CA ALA A 96 -10.78 4.51 14.63
C ALA A 96 -11.05 6.00 14.42
N GLN A 97 -11.09 6.79 15.50
CA GLN A 97 -11.32 8.23 15.42
C GLN A 97 -10.16 8.95 14.71
N GLN A 98 -8.92 8.63 15.05
CA GLN A 98 -7.74 9.24 14.42
C GLN A 98 -7.61 8.85 12.94
N PHE A 99 -7.96 7.60 12.61
CA PHE A 99 -8.06 7.16 11.23
C PHE A 99 -9.12 7.95 10.45
N ASP A 100 -10.32 8.10 11.03
CA ASP A 100 -11.42 8.85 10.43
C ASP A 100 -11.02 10.31 10.21
N GLU A 101 -10.42 10.96 11.21
CA GLU A 101 -9.89 12.33 11.08
C GLU A 101 -8.82 12.46 9.98
N ALA A 102 -8.00 11.43 9.76
CA ALA A 102 -6.95 11.46 8.74
C ALA A 102 -7.49 11.35 7.30
N VAL A 103 -8.66 10.74 7.12
CA VAL A 103 -9.29 10.52 5.81
C VAL A 103 -10.57 11.34 5.58
N ASP A 104 -11.06 12.03 6.61
CA ASP A 104 -12.24 12.88 6.52
C ASP A 104 -12.01 14.07 5.57
N GLY A 105 -13.06 14.42 4.83
CA GLY A 105 -13.02 15.50 3.84
C GLY A 105 -12.13 15.25 2.62
N LEU A 106 -11.51 14.08 2.49
CA LEU A 106 -10.77 13.73 1.27
C LEU A 106 -11.73 13.63 0.08
N PRO A 107 -11.30 14.05 -1.13
CA PRO A 107 -11.98 13.65 -2.36
C PRO A 107 -12.03 12.13 -2.50
N GLU A 108 -12.87 11.67 -3.42
CA GLU A 108 -12.96 10.25 -3.82
C GLU A 108 -11.56 9.65 -4.05
N VAL A 109 -11.24 8.58 -3.31
CA VAL A 109 -9.91 7.96 -3.32
C VAL A 109 -9.76 7.12 -4.58
N ASP A 110 -8.92 7.58 -5.52
CA ASP A 110 -8.69 6.90 -6.81
C ASP A 110 -7.63 5.80 -6.70
N LEU A 111 -6.68 5.96 -5.77
CA LEU A 111 -5.63 4.99 -5.47
C LEU A 111 -5.50 4.78 -3.96
N LEU A 112 -5.59 3.51 -3.54
CA LEU A 112 -5.33 3.09 -2.17
C LEU A 112 -4.13 2.13 -2.14
N PHE A 113 -3.09 2.47 -1.38
CA PHE A 113 -1.92 1.61 -1.15
C PHE A 113 -1.97 1.08 0.27
N VAL A 114 -2.02 -0.24 0.44
CA VAL A 114 -2.16 -0.94 1.72
C VAL A 114 -0.88 -1.70 2.03
N ASP A 115 -0.02 -1.10 2.85
CA ASP A 115 1.12 -1.72 3.54
C ASP A 115 0.97 -1.55 5.07
N ALA A 116 -0.28 -1.77 5.49
CA ALA A 116 -0.87 -1.55 6.79
C ALA A 116 -0.06 -2.03 8.03
N PRO A 117 -0.50 -1.75 9.27
CA PRO A 117 0.29 -2.03 10.48
C PRO A 117 0.78 -3.47 10.58
N ASN A 118 2.01 -3.61 11.10
CA ASN A 118 2.58 -4.84 11.62
C ASN A 118 3.02 -4.58 13.07
N ASP A 119 3.21 -5.64 13.84
CA ASP A 119 3.92 -5.54 15.11
C ASP A 119 5.43 -5.29 14.89
N ARG A 120 6.18 -5.13 15.99
CA ARG A 120 7.63 -4.88 15.92
C ARG A 120 8.45 -6.04 15.33
N SER A 121 7.88 -7.25 15.28
CA SER A 121 8.51 -8.41 14.64
C SER A 121 8.23 -8.48 13.14
N GLY A 122 7.34 -7.61 12.63
CA GLY A 122 6.89 -7.62 11.24
C GLY A 122 5.68 -8.52 11.00
N CYS A 123 5.07 -9.09 12.05
CA CYS A 123 3.85 -9.89 11.94
C CYS A 123 2.62 -8.98 11.83
N SER A 124 1.72 -9.29 10.89
CA SER A 124 0.45 -8.56 10.68
C SER A 124 -0.79 -9.40 10.96
N GLN A 125 -0.63 -10.66 11.34
CA GLN A 125 -1.76 -11.56 11.54
C GLN A 125 -2.62 -11.08 12.72
N GLY A 126 -3.93 -11.00 12.50
CA GLY A 126 -4.88 -10.40 13.43
C GLY A 126 -4.93 -8.87 13.38
N MET A 127 -4.03 -8.20 12.64
CA MET A 127 -4.02 -6.74 12.45
C MET A 127 -4.63 -6.37 11.10
N ARG A 128 -3.96 -6.79 10.01
CA ARG A 128 -4.37 -6.49 8.62
C ARG A 128 -5.64 -7.22 8.19
N ASP A 129 -5.86 -8.41 8.72
CA ASP A 129 -7.04 -9.27 8.50
C ASP A 129 -8.10 -9.14 9.61
N SER A 130 -7.96 -8.18 10.52
CA SER A 130 -8.98 -7.90 11.53
C SER A 130 -10.31 -7.44 10.87
N PRO A 131 -11.48 -7.75 11.45
CA PRO A 131 -12.76 -7.26 10.92
C PRO A 131 -12.83 -5.73 10.78
N VAL A 132 -12.19 -5.01 11.70
CA VAL A 132 -12.12 -3.53 11.68
C VAL A 132 -11.28 -3.04 10.50
N SER A 133 -10.11 -3.65 10.26
CA SER A 133 -9.28 -3.36 9.08
C SER A 133 -10.08 -3.58 7.80
N LEU A 134 -10.68 -4.77 7.65
CA LEU A 134 -11.45 -5.14 6.47
C LEU A 134 -12.58 -4.17 6.18
N GLN A 135 -13.35 -3.80 7.21
CA GLN A 135 -14.46 -2.86 7.06
C GLN A 135 -13.98 -1.48 6.61
N ARG A 136 -12.95 -0.92 7.24
CA ARG A 136 -12.47 0.44 6.98
C ARG A 136 -11.74 0.55 5.64
N VAL A 137 -10.87 -0.42 5.32
CA VAL A 137 -10.17 -0.45 4.04
C VAL A 137 -11.16 -0.68 2.90
N LYS A 138 -12.16 -1.56 3.08
CA LYS A 138 -13.23 -1.75 2.08
C LYS A 138 -14.04 -0.49 1.83
N ALA A 139 -14.34 0.28 2.89
CA ALA A 139 -15.05 1.55 2.76
C ALA A 139 -14.24 2.57 1.94
N LEU A 140 -12.93 2.69 2.19
CA LEU A 140 -12.05 3.54 1.37
C LEU A 140 -11.94 3.03 -0.08
N ALA A 141 -11.82 1.72 -0.26
CA ALA A 141 -11.66 1.09 -1.57
C ALA A 141 -12.95 1.08 -2.41
N ALA A 142 -14.10 1.46 -1.87
CA ALA A 142 -15.39 1.36 -2.54
C ALA A 142 -15.42 2.11 -3.89
N SER A 143 -14.81 3.29 -3.91
CA SER A 143 -14.71 4.16 -5.09
C SER A 143 -13.37 4.04 -5.83
N THR A 144 -12.44 3.25 -5.33
CA THR A 144 -11.08 3.19 -5.86
C THR A 144 -11.04 2.47 -7.21
N ASP A 145 -10.25 3.00 -8.14
CA ASP A 145 -9.94 2.34 -9.42
C ASP A 145 -8.67 1.49 -9.34
N LEU A 146 -7.81 1.76 -8.36
CA LEU A 146 -6.57 1.03 -8.14
C LEU A 146 -6.27 0.80 -6.65
N LEU A 147 -6.39 -0.45 -6.21
CA LEU A 147 -5.97 -0.88 -4.87
C LEU A 147 -4.67 -1.67 -5.00
N ILE A 148 -3.63 -1.29 -4.25
CA ILE A 148 -2.36 -2.00 -4.16
C ILE A 148 -2.25 -2.57 -2.75
N ILE A 149 -2.05 -3.87 -2.61
CA ILE A 149 -1.97 -4.56 -1.32
C ILE A 149 -0.60 -5.23 -1.22
N ASP A 150 0.22 -4.82 -0.27
CA ASP A 150 1.53 -5.40 -0.04
C ASP A 150 1.47 -6.69 0.77
N ASP A 151 2.55 -7.46 0.74
CA ASP A 151 2.72 -8.72 1.47
C ASP A 151 1.67 -9.81 1.16
N THR A 152 1.15 -9.88 -0.07
CA THR A 152 0.21 -10.95 -0.48
C THR A 152 0.85 -12.34 -0.58
N HIS A 153 2.15 -12.45 -0.30
CA HIS A 153 2.82 -13.73 -0.09
C HIS A 153 2.45 -14.34 1.28
N ARG A 154 1.96 -13.51 2.21
CA ARG A 154 1.43 -13.96 3.49
C ARG A 154 0.00 -14.42 3.31
N ARG A 155 -0.29 -15.64 3.75
CA ARG A 155 -1.56 -16.32 3.46
C ARG A 155 -2.78 -15.55 3.96
N HIS A 156 -2.71 -15.01 5.18
CA HIS A 156 -3.81 -14.23 5.76
C HIS A 156 -4.07 -12.97 4.96
N VAL A 157 -3.04 -12.28 4.48
CA VAL A 157 -3.20 -11.08 3.63
C VAL A 157 -3.83 -11.45 2.29
N LEU A 158 -3.35 -12.51 1.63
CA LEU A 158 -3.91 -12.98 0.36
C LEU A 158 -5.42 -13.29 0.47
N ASP A 159 -5.83 -13.94 1.56
CA ASP A 159 -7.24 -14.29 1.81
C ASP A 159 -8.14 -13.06 2.05
N THR A 160 -7.57 -11.88 2.31
CA THR A 160 -8.34 -10.64 2.46
C THR A 160 -8.54 -9.87 1.16
N VAL A 161 -7.77 -10.15 0.10
CA VAL A 161 -7.79 -9.35 -1.14
C VAL A 161 -9.21 -9.16 -1.69
N ASP A 162 -10.00 -10.22 -1.77
CA ASP A 162 -11.39 -10.13 -2.23
C ASP A 162 -12.34 -9.51 -1.22
N GLN A 163 -12.05 -9.64 0.08
CA GLN A 163 -12.87 -9.07 1.14
C GLN A 163 -12.77 -7.54 1.15
N LEU A 164 -11.59 -7.00 0.78
CA LEU A 164 -11.30 -5.57 0.67
C LEU A 164 -11.97 -4.91 -0.55
N LEU A 165 -12.38 -5.68 -1.55
CA LEU A 165 -13.06 -5.16 -2.74
C LEU A 165 -14.58 -5.16 -2.51
N SER A 166 -15.26 -4.08 -2.91
CA SER A 166 -16.73 -4.01 -2.85
C SER A 166 -17.38 -4.99 -3.82
N GLU A 167 -16.86 -5.04 -5.05
CA GLU A 167 -17.31 -5.95 -6.10
C GLU A 167 -16.10 -6.63 -6.76
N PRO A 168 -15.56 -7.71 -6.18
CA PRO A 168 -14.32 -8.32 -6.64
C PRO A 168 -14.30 -8.68 -8.14
N GLY A 169 -15.46 -9.09 -8.67
CA GLY A 169 -15.63 -9.42 -10.09
C GLY A 169 -15.43 -8.24 -11.05
N GLN A 170 -15.45 -7.01 -10.56
CA GLN A 170 -15.17 -5.81 -11.35
C GLN A 170 -13.69 -5.45 -11.43
N PHE A 171 -12.80 -6.19 -10.77
CA PHE A 171 -11.37 -5.91 -10.76
C PHE A 171 -10.57 -6.99 -11.49
N ASN A 172 -9.51 -6.57 -12.16
CA ASN A 172 -8.42 -7.44 -12.58
C ASN A 172 -7.32 -7.39 -11.53
N LYS A 173 -6.79 -8.55 -11.17
CA LYS A 173 -5.76 -8.70 -10.14
C LYS A 173 -4.44 -9.07 -10.80
N PHE A 174 -3.40 -8.35 -10.44
CA PHE A 174 -2.05 -8.52 -10.98
C PHE A 174 -1.10 -8.75 -9.81
N PHE A 175 -0.52 -9.95 -9.72
CA PHE A 175 0.41 -10.28 -8.64
C PHE A 175 1.86 -10.05 -9.10
N TYR A 176 2.54 -9.12 -8.45
CA TYR A 176 3.96 -8.83 -8.67
C TYR A 176 4.81 -9.62 -7.69
N ARG A 177 5.69 -10.48 -8.19
CA ARG A 177 6.64 -11.23 -7.36
C ARG A 177 8.00 -10.53 -7.34
N TYR A 178 8.61 -10.47 -6.17
CA TYR A 178 9.96 -9.93 -5.97
C TYR A 178 10.67 -10.68 -4.83
N ALA A 179 11.99 -10.55 -4.76
CA ALA A 179 12.77 -11.12 -3.67
C ALA A 179 13.63 -10.03 -3.06
N VAL A 180 13.44 -9.79 -1.76
CA VAL A 180 14.29 -8.88 -0.96
C VAL A 180 15.52 -9.62 -0.45
N VAL A 181 15.34 -10.88 -0.05
CA VAL A 181 16.39 -11.81 0.30
C VAL A 181 16.30 -13.05 -0.59
N PRO A 182 17.43 -13.70 -0.91
CA PRO A 182 17.42 -14.95 -1.66
C PRO A 182 16.49 -15.98 -0.99
N ASN A 183 15.68 -16.68 -1.79
CA ASN A 183 14.79 -17.76 -1.37
C ASN A 183 13.59 -17.37 -0.49
N TYR A 184 13.29 -16.07 -0.31
CA TYR A 184 12.02 -15.63 0.29
C TYR A 184 11.20 -14.84 -0.73
N PRO A 185 10.27 -15.50 -1.45
CA PRO A 185 9.43 -14.81 -2.42
C PRO A 185 8.47 -13.88 -1.70
N ASN A 186 8.54 -12.61 -2.05
CA ASN A 186 7.56 -11.61 -1.65
C ASN A 186 6.61 -11.36 -2.83
N SER A 187 5.40 -10.92 -2.52
CA SER A 187 4.46 -10.46 -3.54
C SER A 187 3.59 -9.34 -3.03
N LEU A 188 3.11 -8.54 -3.99
CA LEU A 188 1.98 -7.65 -3.81
C LEU A 188 0.91 -7.93 -4.86
N CYS A 189 -0.31 -7.47 -4.60
CA CYS A 189 -1.41 -7.54 -5.55
C CYS A 189 -1.84 -6.12 -5.95
N LEU A 190 -1.95 -5.87 -7.25
CA LEU A 190 -2.67 -4.71 -7.77
C LEU A 190 -4.05 -5.15 -8.22
N CYS A 191 -5.09 -4.56 -7.65
CA CYS A 191 -6.47 -4.72 -8.08
C CYS A 191 -6.87 -3.46 -8.86
N ALA A 192 -6.99 -3.56 -10.18
CA ALA A 192 -7.39 -2.46 -11.03
C ALA A 192 -8.81 -2.68 -11.57
N ARG A 193 -9.68 -1.68 -11.49
CA ARG A 193 -11.07 -1.79 -11.96
C ARG A 193 -11.10 -2.00 -13.47
N LYS A 194 -11.88 -2.99 -13.93
CA LYS A 194 -12.04 -3.33 -15.35
C LYS A 194 -12.56 -2.14 -16.15
N GLY A 195 -11.93 -1.85 -17.28
CA GLY A 195 -12.22 -0.72 -18.15
C GLY A 195 -11.66 0.62 -17.67
N SER A 196 -11.10 0.71 -16.46
CA SER A 196 -10.57 1.97 -15.92
C SER A 196 -9.23 2.38 -16.57
N LYS A 197 -8.85 3.65 -16.38
CA LYS A 197 -7.51 4.12 -16.74
C LYS A 197 -6.42 3.41 -15.94
N ALA A 198 -6.72 3.01 -14.70
CA ALA A 198 -5.77 2.29 -13.86
C ALA A 198 -5.41 0.92 -14.44
N GLU A 199 -6.40 0.17 -14.94
CA GLU A 199 -6.15 -1.14 -15.57
C GLU A 199 -5.29 -1.01 -16.84
N GLN A 200 -5.63 -0.03 -17.68
CA GLN A 200 -4.86 0.28 -18.89
C GLN A 200 -3.41 0.66 -18.53
N ALA A 201 -3.24 1.47 -17.48
CA ALA A 201 -1.94 1.91 -16.98
C ALA A 201 -1.10 0.74 -16.43
N VAL A 202 -1.69 -0.16 -15.65
CA VAL A 202 -1.01 -1.37 -15.17
C VAL A 202 -0.50 -2.19 -16.35
N THR A 203 -1.36 -2.46 -17.33
CA THR A 203 -1.02 -3.29 -18.50
C THR A 203 0.05 -2.63 -19.37
N ALA A 204 -0.06 -1.33 -19.63
CA ALA A 204 0.89 -0.59 -20.47
C ALA A 204 2.25 -0.43 -19.79
N ALA A 205 2.29 -0.08 -18.49
CA ALA A 205 3.54 0.01 -17.74
C ALA A 205 4.22 -1.36 -17.60
N ALA A 206 3.45 -2.43 -17.36
CA ALA A 206 3.94 -3.80 -17.32
C ALA A 206 4.61 -4.19 -18.64
N ARG A 207 3.92 -3.95 -19.77
CA ARG A 207 4.42 -4.25 -21.11
C ARG A 207 5.70 -3.47 -21.42
N LEU A 208 5.75 -2.17 -21.08
CA LEU A 208 6.91 -1.33 -21.36
C LEU A 208 8.17 -1.82 -20.64
N LEU A 209 8.01 -2.33 -19.42
CA LEU A 209 9.11 -2.82 -18.59
C LEU A 209 9.34 -4.33 -18.70
N ASN A 210 8.61 -5.01 -19.58
CA ASN A 210 8.61 -6.46 -19.70
C ASN A 210 8.42 -7.17 -18.35
N LEU A 211 7.49 -6.65 -17.53
CA LEU A 211 7.12 -7.24 -16.25
C LEU A 211 6.03 -8.29 -16.44
N HIS A 212 6.24 -9.44 -15.82
CA HIS A 212 5.28 -10.52 -15.79
C HIS A 212 4.54 -10.51 -14.46
N PHE A 213 3.22 -10.38 -14.52
CA PHE A 213 2.33 -10.53 -13.38
C PHE A 213 1.70 -11.92 -13.45
N ALA A 214 1.54 -12.57 -12.30
CA ALA A 214 0.68 -13.72 -12.21
C ALA A 214 -0.78 -13.24 -12.10
N ASN A 215 -1.69 -13.88 -12.84
CA ASN A 215 -3.12 -13.58 -12.78
C ASN A 215 -3.85 -14.45 -11.75
N GLU A 216 -3.20 -15.53 -11.30
CA GLU A 216 -3.64 -16.40 -10.22
C GLU A 216 -2.45 -16.56 -9.26
N TYR A 217 -2.66 -16.23 -7.99
CA TYR A 217 -1.69 -16.52 -6.94
C TYR A 217 -2.25 -17.65 -6.09
N ASP A 218 -1.75 -18.87 -6.35
CA ASP A 218 -2.19 -20.03 -5.60
C ASP A 218 -1.69 -19.96 -4.15
N ARG A 219 -2.57 -20.39 -3.24
CA ARG A 219 -2.37 -20.57 -1.81
C ARG A 219 -1.08 -21.33 -1.50
N GLU A 220 -0.72 -22.28 -2.36
CA GLU A 220 0.49 -23.12 -2.29
C GLU A 220 1.81 -22.34 -2.43
N ASN A 221 1.77 -21.09 -2.94
CA ASN A 221 2.94 -20.23 -3.07
C ASN A 221 3.14 -19.28 -1.87
N CYS A 222 2.32 -19.40 -0.83
CA CYS A 222 2.56 -18.69 0.43
C CYS A 222 3.51 -19.57 1.26
N PRO A 223 4.74 -19.13 1.59
CA PRO A 223 5.52 -19.83 2.60
C PRO A 223 4.64 -19.92 3.85
N GLU A 224 4.44 -21.14 4.38
CA GLU A 224 3.74 -21.33 5.66
C GLU A 224 4.38 -20.43 6.74
N PRO A 225 3.58 -19.93 7.71
CA PRO A 225 4.02 -18.91 8.66
C PRO A 225 5.32 -19.25 9.39
#